data_AF-A0A090HX04-F1
#
_entry.id   AF-A0A090HX04-F1
#
_cell.length_a   1.000
_cell.length_b   1.000
_cell.length_c   1.000
_cell.angle_alpha   90.00
_cell.angle_beta   90.00
_cell.angle_gamma   90.00
#
_symmetry.space_group_name_H-M   'P 1'
#
loop_
_entity.id
_entity.type
_entity.pdbx_description
1 polymer ?
#
loop_
_entity_poly.entity_id
_entity_poly.type
_entity_poly.pdbx_seq_one_letter_code
_entity_poly.pdbx_strand_id
1 'polypeptide(L)'
;MTINKFENDKKRPVKKRLIFKNGKRPLFITLVIVMIISLGVTISLAGLSSLDKQINNLNFEISELEKTKMSLLGEMQGIKSSSEIEKEAMYKLGMVYPKEEQIVYIDIGDKEEEKDVNDNVFLSPIYSVLKSFTRN
;
A
#
# COMPACT_ATOMS: atom_id res chain seq x y z
N MET A 1 12.17 103.81 8.16
CA MET A 1 13.48 103.20 8.47
C MET A 1 13.22 102.19 9.57
N THR A 2 13.39 100.87 9.48
CA THR A 2 13.87 99.94 8.46
C THR A 2 13.57 98.52 9.01
N ILE A 3 13.03 97.64 8.15
CA ILE A 3 13.22 96.17 8.00
C ILE A 3 13.24 95.18 9.21
N ASN A 4 12.30 94.22 9.10
CA ASN A 4 12.40 92.75 9.19
C ASN A 4 13.02 92.05 10.42
N LYS A 5 12.24 91.13 11.00
CA LYS A 5 12.65 89.71 11.12
C LYS A 5 11.43 88.79 11.29
N PHE A 6 11.05 88.08 10.23
CA PHE A 6 10.16 86.91 10.35
C PHE A 6 11.00 85.73 10.83
N GLU A 7 10.98 85.46 12.13
CA GLU A 7 11.59 84.25 12.70
C GLU A 7 10.55 83.13 12.72
N ASN A 8 10.71 82.20 11.78
CA ASN A 8 9.87 81.04 11.58
C ASN A 8 10.24 79.96 12.59
N ASP A 9 9.55 79.94 13.73
CA ASP A 9 9.67 78.86 14.71
C ASP A 9 8.97 77.58 14.19
N LYS A 10 9.74 76.77 13.46
CA LYS A 10 9.39 75.37 13.16
C LYS A 10 9.19 74.59 14.46
N LYS A 11 7.94 74.45 14.89
CA LYS A 11 7.54 73.52 15.96
C LYS A 11 7.97 72.10 15.58
N ARG A 12 8.95 71.55 16.32
CA ARG A 12 9.42 70.16 16.17
C ARG A 12 8.29 69.20 16.55
N PRO A 13 8.02 68.11 15.81
CA PRO A 13 7.04 67.13 16.23
C PRO A 13 7.55 66.41 17.47
N VAL A 14 6.88 66.65 18.60
CA VAL A 14 7.12 65.92 19.85
C VAL A 14 6.76 64.46 19.58
N LYS A 15 7.77 63.58 19.50
CA LYS A 15 7.55 62.12 19.43
C LYS A 15 6.75 61.72 20.68
N LYS A 16 5.45 61.44 20.51
CA LYS A 16 4.61 60.87 21.55
C LYS A 16 5.18 59.49 21.87
N ARG A 17 5.91 59.37 22.98
CA ARG A 17 6.29 58.07 23.52
C ARG A 17 4.99 57.37 23.91
N LEU A 18 4.70 56.24 23.27
CA LEU A 18 3.60 55.37 23.67
C LEU A 18 3.94 54.83 25.06
N ILE A 19 3.42 55.48 26.10
CA ILE A 19 3.53 55.00 27.47
C ILE A 19 2.57 53.81 27.56
N PHE A 20 3.12 52.60 27.48
CA PHE A 20 2.38 51.38 27.80
C PHE A 20 1.99 51.47 29.28
N LYS A 21 0.71 51.78 29.52
CA LYS A 21 0.12 51.81 30.85
C LYS A 21 0.05 50.35 31.34
N ASN A 22 0.77 50.02 32.41
CA ASN A 22 0.85 48.69 33.05
C ASN A 22 -0.49 48.25 33.68
N GLY A 23 -1.56 48.14 32.89
CA GLY A 23 -2.77 47.41 33.26
C GLY A 23 -2.66 45.97 32.77
N LYS A 24 -3.40 45.02 33.37
CA LYS A 24 -3.45 43.61 32.94
C LYS A 24 -4.13 43.39 31.55
N ARG A 25 -4.55 44.46 30.89
CA ARG A 25 -5.25 44.46 29.58
C ARG A 25 -4.44 43.94 28.38
N PRO A 26 -3.12 44.22 28.23
CA PRO A 26 -2.34 43.69 27.12
C PRO A 26 -2.09 42.19 27.25
N LEU A 27 -2.05 41.63 28.47
CA LEU A 27 -1.93 40.18 28.70
C LEU A 27 -3.15 39.41 28.18
N PHE A 28 -4.35 39.94 28.40
CA PHE A 28 -5.58 39.34 27.85
C PHE A 28 -5.59 39.36 26.32
N ILE A 29 -5.12 40.45 25.69
CA ILE A 29 -5.04 40.55 24.23
C ILE A 29 -4.04 39.54 23.67
N THR A 30 -2.86 39.40 24.28
CA THR A 30 -1.87 38.40 23.85
C THR A 30 -2.39 36.97 24.04
N LEU A 31 -3.15 36.70 25.11
CA LEU A 31 -3.74 35.38 25.35
C LEU A 31 -4.75 35.00 24.27
N VAL A 32 -5.61 35.94 23.86
CA VAL A 32 -6.59 35.71 22.78
C VAL A 32 -5.89 35.46 21.45
N ILE A 33 -4.82 36.20 21.14
CA ILE A 33 -4.03 35.99 19.92
C ILE A 33 -3.40 34.60 19.90
N VAL A 34 -2.78 34.17 21.00
CA VAL A 34 -2.19 32.82 21.12
C VAL A 34 -3.27 31.74 20.95
N MET A 35 -4.45 31.94 21.52
CA MET A 35 -5.58 31.03 21.37
C MET A 35 -6.02 30.91 19.90
N ILE A 36 -6.16 32.02 19.18
CA ILE A 36 -6.52 32.02 17.76
C ILE A 36 -5.46 31.31 16.91
N ILE A 37 -4.17 31.56 17.18
CA ILE A 37 -3.07 30.89 16.46
C ILE A 37 -3.11 29.38 16.72
N SER A 38 -3.30 28.96 17.98
CA SER A 38 -3.34 27.55 18.33
C SER A 38 -4.47 26.80 17.59
N LEU A 39 -5.66 27.39 17.53
CA LEU A 39 -6.80 26.83 16.79
C LEU A 39 -6.53 26.79 15.28
N GLY A 40 -5.93 27.84 14.73
CA GLY A 40 -5.58 27.90 13.30
C GLY A 40 -4.57 26.82 12.89
N VAL A 41 -3.57 26.57 13.74
CA VAL A 41 -2.58 25.50 13.52
C VAL A 41 -3.25 24.12 13.56
N THR A 42 -4.13 23.87 14.52
CA THR A 42 -4.86 22.59 14.62
C THR A 42 -5.74 22.33 13.39
N ILE A 43 -6.48 23.32 12.90
CA ILE A 43 -7.32 23.18 11.71
C ILE A 43 -6.46 22.91 10.46
N SER A 44 -5.34 23.61 10.34
CA SER A 44 -4.39 23.41 9.22
C SER A 44 -3.79 22.00 9.25
N LEU A 45 -3.39 21.50 10.43
CA LEU A 45 -2.91 20.12 10.59
C LEU A 45 -4.00 19.09 10.31
N ALA A 46 -5.26 19.35 10.70
CA ALA A 46 -6.38 18.47 10.40
C ALA A 46 -6.64 18.38 8.88
N GLY A 47 -6.53 19.52 8.17
CA GLY A 47 -6.55 19.56 6.71
C GLY A 47 -5.43 18.70 6.11
N LEU A 48 -4.19 18.88 6.57
CA LEU A 48 -3.03 18.11 6.09
C LEU A 48 -3.21 16.59 6.34
N SER A 49 -3.68 16.21 7.53
CA SER A 49 -3.96 14.82 7.87
C SER A 49 -5.06 14.20 6.99
N SER A 50 -6.05 14.99 6.56
CA SER A 50 -7.07 14.51 5.63
C SER A 50 -6.51 14.27 4.22
N LEU A 51 -5.52 15.06 3.79
CA LEU A 51 -4.80 14.85 2.53
C LEU A 51 -3.89 13.62 2.64
N ASP A 52 -3.15 13.46 3.74
CA ASP A 52 -2.31 12.28 3.98
C ASP A 52 -3.12 10.97 3.96
N LYS A 53 -4.33 10.99 4.52
CA LYS A 53 -5.25 9.85 4.45
C LYS A 53 -5.67 9.53 3.00
N GLN A 54 -5.97 10.55 2.20
CA GLN A 54 -6.31 10.36 0.79
C GLN A 54 -5.13 9.80 0.01
N ILE A 55 -3.91 10.30 0.25
CA ILE A 55 -2.69 9.78 -0.36
C ILE A 55 -2.48 8.31 0.02
N ASN A 56 -2.65 7.96 1.29
CA ASN A 56 -2.52 6.57 1.74
C ASN A 56 -3.55 5.64 1.09
N ASN A 57 -4.80 6.09 0.96
CA ASN A 57 -5.84 5.31 0.28
C ASN A 57 -5.51 5.12 -1.21
N LEU A 58 -5.06 6.17 -1.89
CA LEU A 58 -4.65 6.08 -3.30
C LEU A 58 -3.44 5.14 -3.47
N ASN A 59 -2.45 5.20 -2.58
CA ASN A 59 -1.31 4.29 -2.60
C ASN A 59 -1.73 2.83 -2.37
N PHE A 60 -2.72 2.60 -1.50
CA PHE A 60 -3.29 1.26 -1.29
C PHE A 60 -3.98 0.74 -2.56
N GLU A 61 -4.80 1.57 -3.19
CA GLU A 61 -5.50 1.23 -4.45
C GLU A 61 -4.51 0.92 -5.57
N ILE A 62 -3.44 1.70 -5.71
CA ILE A 62 -2.35 1.42 -6.66
C ILE A 62 -1.71 0.05 -6.38
N SER A 63 -1.41 -0.24 -5.11
CA SER A 63 -0.80 -1.52 -4.74
C SER A 63 -1.72 -2.71 -5.02
N GLU A 64 -3.03 -2.56 -4.78
CA GLU A 64 -4.02 -3.60 -5.09
C GLU A 64 -4.14 -3.83 -6.61
N LEU A 65 -4.12 -2.74 -7.38
CA LEU A 65 -4.19 -2.81 -8.83
C LEU A 65 -2.93 -3.46 -9.43
N GLU A 66 -1.75 -3.16 -8.88
CA GLU A 66 -0.50 -3.81 -9.28
C GLU A 66 -0.49 -5.31 -8.98
N LYS A 67 -0.99 -5.72 -7.81
CA LYS A 67 -1.15 -7.15 -7.48
C LYS A 67 -2.09 -7.85 -8.45
N THR A 68 -3.22 -7.22 -8.76
CA THR A 68 -4.21 -7.74 -9.71
C THR A 68 -3.58 -7.91 -11.10
N LYS A 69 -2.84 -6.90 -11.57
CA LYS A 69 -2.08 -6.97 -12.82
C LYS A 69 -1.07 -8.12 -12.82
N MET A 70 -0.33 -8.28 -11.72
CA MET A 70 0.66 -9.36 -11.60
C MET A 70 0.00 -10.74 -11.62
N SER A 71 -1.14 -10.92 -10.94
CA SER A 71 -1.93 -12.16 -10.98
C SER A 71 -2.36 -12.50 -12.40
N LEU A 72 -2.97 -11.53 -13.10
CA LEU A 72 -3.42 -11.71 -14.48
C LEU A 72 -2.26 -12.03 -15.45
N LEU A 73 -1.09 -11.41 -15.25
CA LEU A 73 0.11 -11.74 -16.02
C LEU A 73 0.61 -13.15 -15.72
N GLY A 74 0.52 -13.62 -14.48
CA GLY A 74 0.84 -14.98 -14.08
C GLY A 74 -0.08 -16.00 -14.74
N GLU A 75 -1.40 -15.76 -14.69
CA GLU A 75 -2.41 -16.61 -15.35
C GLU A 75 -2.19 -16.67 -16.87
N MET A 76 -1.95 -15.52 -17.50
CA MET A 76 -1.64 -15.45 -18.93
C MET A 76 -0.38 -16.25 -19.29
N GLN A 77 0.69 -16.13 -18.49
CA GLN A 77 1.91 -16.89 -18.71
C GLN A 77 1.70 -18.39 -18.48
N GLY A 78 0.90 -18.78 -17.50
CA GLY A 78 0.54 -20.18 -17.26
C GLY A 78 -0.20 -20.80 -18.43
N ILE A 79 -1.20 -20.09 -19.00
CA ILE A 79 -1.93 -20.52 -20.20
C ILE A 79 -0.98 -20.63 -21.40
N LYS A 80 -0.16 -19.60 -21.64
CA LYS A 80 0.80 -19.59 -22.75
C LYS A 80 1.80 -20.73 -22.63
N SER A 81 2.36 -20.94 -21.44
CA SER A 81 3.30 -22.03 -21.16
C SER A 81 2.66 -23.40 -21.36
N SER A 82 1.43 -23.60 -20.91
CA SER A 82 0.70 -24.86 -21.12
C SER A 82 0.49 -25.15 -22.60
N SER A 83 0.13 -24.12 -23.38
CA SER A 83 -0.01 -24.23 -24.83
C SER A 83 1.32 -24.49 -25.55
N GLU A 84 2.41 -23.87 -25.09
CA GLU A 84 3.75 -24.12 -25.61
C GLU A 84 4.20 -25.57 -25.30
N ILE A 85 3.96 -26.06 -24.08
CA ILE A 85 4.25 -27.45 -23.67
C ILE A 85 3.46 -28.43 -24.54
N GLU A 86 2.16 -28.19 -24.74
CA GLU A 86 1.31 -29.01 -25.61
C GLU A 86 1.89 -29.10 -27.02
N LYS A 87 2.21 -27.96 -27.62
CA LYS A 87 2.78 -27.90 -28.96
C LYS A 87 4.12 -28.62 -29.06
N GLU A 88 5.01 -28.42 -28.09
CA GLU A 88 6.29 -29.11 -28.07
C GLU A 88 6.15 -30.62 -27.89
N ALA A 89 5.23 -31.06 -27.03
CA ALA A 89 4.95 -32.48 -26.82
C ALA A 89 4.38 -33.14 -28.09
N MET A 90 3.47 -32.47 -28.79
CA MET A 90 2.96 -32.95 -30.07
C MET A 90 4.07 -33.06 -31.12
N TYR A 91 4.91 -32.03 -31.26
CA TYR A 91 5.94 -31.99 -32.29
C TYR A 91 7.14 -32.90 -32.01
N LYS A 92 7.67 -32.87 -30.77
CA LYS A 92 8.90 -33.58 -30.39
C LYS A 92 8.63 -35.01 -29.94
N LEU A 93 7.52 -35.24 -29.23
CA LEU A 93 7.21 -36.55 -28.62
C LEU A 93 6.14 -37.31 -29.42
N GLY A 94 5.59 -36.71 -30.49
CA GLY A 94 4.51 -37.33 -31.28
C GLY A 94 3.23 -37.54 -30.49
N MET A 95 3.06 -36.80 -29.39
CA MET A 95 1.85 -36.89 -28.56
C MET A 95 0.64 -36.37 -29.34
N VAL A 96 -0.53 -36.97 -29.10
CA VAL A 96 -1.79 -36.55 -29.68
C VAL A 96 -2.75 -36.24 -28.54
N TYR A 97 -3.44 -35.11 -28.62
CA TYR A 97 -4.42 -34.73 -27.62
C TYR A 97 -5.54 -35.78 -27.57
N PRO A 98 -5.91 -36.32 -26.39
CA PRO A 98 -6.92 -37.35 -26.26
C PRO A 98 -8.30 -36.82 -26.65
N LYS A 99 -9.15 -37.67 -27.22
CA LYS A 99 -10.55 -37.33 -27.51
C LYS A 99 -11.37 -37.32 -26.22
N GLU A 100 -12.49 -36.59 -26.21
CA GLU A 100 -13.38 -36.46 -25.04
C GLU A 100 -13.84 -37.83 -24.49
N GLU A 101 -14.11 -38.78 -25.38
CA GLU A 101 -14.50 -40.17 -25.05
C GLU A 101 -13.41 -40.98 -24.32
N GLN A 102 -12.16 -40.49 -24.33
CA GLN A 102 -11.01 -41.13 -23.68
C GLN A 102 -10.65 -40.49 -22.33
N ILE A 103 -11.37 -39.43 -21.92
CA ILE A 103 -11.14 -38.73 -20.65
C ILE A 103 -12.04 -39.34 -19.59
N VAL A 104 -11.45 -39.95 -18.57
CA VAL A 104 -12.17 -40.54 -17.42
C VAL A 104 -11.93 -39.69 -16.18
N TYR A 105 -12.98 -39.05 -15.69
CA TYR A 105 -12.95 -38.31 -14.43
C TYR A 105 -13.15 -39.28 -13.26
N ILE A 106 -12.12 -39.41 -12.41
CA ILE A 106 -12.20 -40.22 -11.19
C ILE A 106 -12.61 -39.29 -10.07
N ASP A 107 -13.79 -39.52 -9.49
CA ASP A 107 -14.25 -38.81 -8.31
C ASP A 107 -13.58 -39.42 -7.08
N ILE A 108 -12.69 -38.67 -6.44
CA ILE A 108 -12.03 -39.08 -5.20
C ILE A 108 -12.92 -38.59 -4.07
N GLY A 109 -14.04 -39.28 -3.86
CA GLY A 109 -14.82 -39.11 -2.63
C GLY A 109 -13.94 -39.42 -1.42
N ASP A 110 -14.13 -38.66 -0.34
CA ASP A 110 -13.38 -38.72 0.92
C ASP A 110 -13.23 -40.15 1.42
N LYS A 111 -12.15 -40.82 0.99
CA LYS A 111 -11.68 -42.04 1.62
C LYS A 111 -10.95 -41.57 2.87
N GLU A 112 -11.62 -41.75 4.00
CA GLU A 112 -11.04 -41.60 5.32
C GLU A 112 -9.60 -42.14 5.30
N GLU A 113 -8.67 -41.26 5.66
CA GLU A 113 -7.26 -41.57 5.80
C GLU A 113 -7.11 -42.73 6.80
N GLU A 114 -6.96 -43.96 6.30
CA GLU A 114 -6.31 -45.00 7.08
C GLU A 114 -4.84 -44.61 7.24
N LYS A 115 -4.58 -43.94 8.37
CA LYS A 115 -3.25 -43.66 8.89
C LYS A 115 -2.51 -44.97 9.16
N ASP A 116 -1.52 -45.27 8.32
CA ASP A 116 -0.33 -46.06 8.64
C ASP A 116 0.57 -46.06 7.38
N VAL A 117 1.86 -45.75 7.35
CA VAL A 117 2.93 -45.65 8.33
C VAL A 117 3.96 -44.68 7.74
N ASN A 118 4.60 -43.89 8.59
CA ASN A 118 5.86 -43.20 8.30
C ASN A 118 6.93 -44.21 7.88
N ASP A 119 7.28 -44.28 6.59
CA ASP A 119 8.60 -44.77 6.15
C ASP A 119 8.92 -44.31 4.71
N ASN A 120 9.83 -43.34 4.62
CA ASN A 120 10.83 -43.17 3.54
C ASN A 120 10.36 -43.49 2.10
N VAL A 121 9.81 -42.46 1.46
CA VAL A 121 9.26 -42.40 0.07
C VAL A 121 10.19 -42.96 -1.03
N PHE A 122 11.47 -43.19 -0.77
CA PHE A 122 12.44 -43.70 -1.75
C PHE A 122 12.51 -45.22 -1.87
N LEU A 123 11.92 -46.00 -0.94
CA LEU A 123 11.98 -47.47 -0.99
C LEU A 123 10.73 -48.12 -1.61
N SER A 124 9.72 -47.32 -2.00
CA SER A 124 8.42 -47.78 -2.51
C SER A 124 8.51 -48.72 -3.73
N PRO A 125 9.32 -48.42 -4.78
CA PRO A 125 9.38 -49.31 -5.94
C PRO A 125 10.08 -50.64 -5.62
N ILE A 126 11.18 -50.59 -4.86
CA ILE A 126 12.01 -51.77 -4.56
C ILE A 126 11.25 -52.73 -3.64
N TYR A 127 10.61 -52.21 -2.60
CA TYR A 127 9.83 -53.02 -1.67
C TYR A 127 8.60 -53.66 -2.35
N SER A 128 7.91 -52.92 -3.22
CA SER A 128 6.77 -53.44 -3.99
C SER A 128 7.16 -54.61 -4.89
N VAL A 129 8.30 -54.50 -5.58
CA VAL A 129 8.84 -55.58 -6.41
C VAL A 129 9.28 -56.77 -5.55
N LEU A 130 10.01 -56.54 -4.44
CA LEU A 130 10.50 -57.62 -3.58
C LEU A 130 9.35 -58.42 -2.93
N LYS A 131 8.28 -57.73 -2.51
CA LYS A 131 7.07 -58.33 -1.95
C LYS A 131 6.29 -59.15 -2.97
N SER A 132 6.35 -58.79 -4.25
CA SER A 132 5.71 -59.57 -5.32
C SER A 132 6.35 -60.95 -5.51
N PHE A 133 7.64 -61.11 -5.19
CA PHE A 133 8.37 -62.38 -5.36
C PHE A 133 8.37 -63.28 -4.12
N THR A 134 8.03 -62.75 -2.94
CA THR A 134 8.03 -63.50 -1.68
C THR A 134 6.65 -64.07 -1.31
N ARG A 135 5.63 -63.84 -2.14
CA ARG A 135 4.29 -64.37 -1.93
C ARG A 135 4.11 -65.66 -2.75
N ASN A 136 4.64 -66.76 -2.22
CA ASN A 136 4.21 -68.14 -2.49
C ASN A 136 3.82 -68.79 -1.16
#